data_AF-A0A967JWZ4-F1
#
_entry.id   AF-A0A967JWZ4-F1
#
_cell.length_a   1.000
_cell.length_b   1.000
_cell.length_c   1.000
_cell.angle_alpha   90.00
_cell.angle_beta   90.00
_cell.angle_gamma   90.00
#
_symmetry.space_group_name_H-M   'P 1'
#
loop_
_entity.id
_entity.type
_entity.pdbx_description
1 polymer ?
#
loop_
_entity_poly.entity_id
_entity_poly.type
_entity_poly.pdbx_seq_one_letter_code
_entity_poly.pdbx_strand_id
1 'polypeptide(L)' 'AAGLEKQKTGRVLIDGRVVSEKGVHLPPEQRAVGLMFQDFAL' A
#
# COMPACT_ATOMS: atom_id res chain seq x y z
N ALA A 1 -1.76 -0.18 -4.87
CA ALA A 1 -0.91 -1.00 -3.98
C ALA A 1 -0.20 -0.20 -2.88
N ALA A 2 0.23 1.04 -3.14
CA ALA A 2 0.97 1.88 -2.18
C ALA A 2 0.18 2.35 -0.93
N GLY A 3 -1.10 1.99 -0.78
CA GLY A 3 -1.94 2.42 0.35
C GLY A 3 -3.01 3.47 0.01
N LEU A 4 -3.21 3.77 -1.27
CA LEU A 4 -4.30 4.63 -1.75
C LEU A 4 -5.69 3.98 -1.56
N GLU A 5 -5.74 2.65 -1.62
CA GLU A 5 -6.93 1.86 -1.35
C GLU A 5 -6.60 0.68 -0.43
N LYS A 6 -7.59 0.27 0.35
CA LYS A 6 -7.50 -0.90 1.23
C LYS A 6 -7.72 -2.18 0.44
N GLN A 7 -6.89 -3.19 0.71
CA GLN A 7 -7.13 -4.54 0.16
C GLN A 7 -8.46 -5.11 0.67
N LYS A 8 -9.13 -5.86 -0.18
CA LYS A 8 -10.39 -6.54 0.19
C LYS A 8 -10.15 -7.70 1.16
N THR A 9 -9.06 -8.45 0.97
CA THR A 9 -8.68 -9.61 1.80
C THR A 9 -7.15 -9.74 1.86
N GLY A 10 -6.65 -10.60 2.76
CA GLY A 10 -5.21 -10.87 2.92
C GLY A 10 -4.46 -9.81 3.72
N ARG A 11 -3.12 -9.83 3.60
CA ARG A 11 -2.20 -8.91 4.26
C ARG A 11 -1.11 -8.42 3.30
N VAL A 12 -0.68 -7.18 3.48
CA VAL A 12 0.42 -6.55 2.74
C VAL A 12 1.56 -6.30 3.72
N LEU A 13 2.75 -6.75 3.36
CA LEU A 13 3.98 -6.55 4.13
C LEU A 13 4.97 -5.71 3.33
N ILE A 14 5.72 -4.87 4.02
CA ILE A 14 6.90 -4.16 3.51
C ILE A 14 8.02 -4.46 4.50
N ASP A 15 9.13 -5.02 4.01
CA ASP A 15 10.28 -5.42 4.83
C ASP A 15 9.88 -6.29 6.04
N GLY A 16 8.92 -7.19 5.85
CA GLY A 16 8.39 -8.07 6.91
C GLY A 16 7.45 -7.40 7.91
N ARG A 17 7.22 -6.08 7.83
CA ARG A 17 6.25 -5.35 8.63
C ARG A 17 4.88 -5.36 7.96
N VAL A 18 3.83 -5.70 8.71
CA VAL A 18 2.45 -5.57 8.22
C VAL A 18 2.08 -4.09 8.09
N VAL A 19 1.72 -3.69 6.88
CA VAL A 19 1.27 -2.32 6.59
C VAL A 19 -0.22 -2.25 6.25
N SER A 20 -0.85 -3.40 5.99
CA SER A 20 -2.28 -3.48 5.75
C SER A 20 -2.80 -4.90 5.95
N GLU A 21 -3.82 -5.08 6.77
CA GLU A 21 -4.49 -6.37 7.02
C GLU A 21 -5.92 -6.11 7.55
N LYS A 22 -6.56 -7.12 8.18
CA LYS A 22 -7.85 -6.92 8.83
C LYS A 22 -7.68 -5.97 10.03
N GLY A 23 -8.35 -4.82 9.98
CA GLY A 23 -8.29 -3.81 11.05
C GLY A 23 -7.10 -2.86 10.98
N VAL A 24 -6.10 -3.11 10.12
CA VAL A 24 -4.93 -2.24 9.92
C VAL A 24 -4.87 -1.79 8.48
N HIS A 25 -4.69 -0.48 8.27
CA HIS A 25 -4.45 0.08 6.95
C HIS A 25 -3.63 1.35 7.09
N LEU A 26 -2.32 1.27 6.82
CA LEU A 26 -1.45 2.44 6.85
C LEU A 26 -1.60 3.23 5.53
N PRO A 27 -1.68 4.56 5.56
CA PRO A 27 -1.65 5.36 4.35
C PRO A 27 -0.23 5.35 3.73
N PRO A 28 -0.07 5.74 2.45
CA PRO A 28 1.21 5.65 1.73
C PRO A 28 2.39 6.32 2.44
N GLU A 29 2.15 7.47 3.08
CA GLU A 29 3.17 8.29 3.75
C GLU A 29 3.78 7.56 4.97
N GLN A 30 3.04 6.63 5.56
CA GLN A 30 3.49 5.81 6.69
C GLN A 30 4.12 4.48 6.26
N ARG A 31 4.17 4.21 4.95
CA ARG A 31 4.73 2.97 4.39
C ARG A 31 6.17 3.10 3.92
N ALA A 32 6.74 4.31 3.97
CA ALA A 32 8.08 4.61 3.43
C ALA A 32 8.25 4.18 1.95
N VAL A 33 7.17 4.26 1.17
CA VAL A 33 7.18 3.95 -0.26
C VAL A 33 7.18 5.22 -1.10
N GLY A 34 7.96 5.22 -2.18
CA GLY A 34 7.82 6.23 -3.23
C GLY A 34 6.59 5.91 -4.09
N LEU A 35 5.78 6.92 -4.37
CA LEU A 35 4.66 6.79 -5.30
C LEU A 35 5.11 7.30 -6.68
N MET A 36 5.36 6.37 -7.60
CA MET A 36 5.57 6.68 -9.00
C MET A 36 4.28 6.38 -9.75
N PHE A 37 3.74 7.40 -10.42
CA PHE A 37 2.70 7.21 -11.41
C PHE A 37 3.40 7.06 -12.77
N GLN A 38 3.16 5.94 -13.45
CA GLN A 38 3.42 5.87 -14.87
C GLN A 38 2.14 6.31 -15.58
N ASP A 39 2.18 7.48 -16.19
CA ASP A 39 1.19 7.85 -17.20
C ASP A 39 1.39 6.89 -18.40
N PHE A 40 0.52 5.90 -18.53
CA PHE A 40 0.25 5.25 -19.81
C PHE A 40 -1.17 5.60 -20.23
N ALA A 41 -1.32 6.82 -20.74
CA ALA A 41 -2.41 7.18 -21.64
C ALA A 41 -1.81 7.36 -23.05
N LEU A 42 -1.55 6.25 -23.73
CA LEU A 42 -1.38 6.16 -25.18
C LEU A 42 -2.20 4.97 -25.67
#